data_AF-A0A0F9E8T4-F1
#
_entry.id   AF-A0A0F9E8T4-F1
#
_cell.length_a   1.000
_cell.length_b   1.000
_cell.length_c   1.000
_cell.angle_alpha   90.00
_cell.angle_beta   90.00
_cell.angle_gamma   90.00
#
_symmetry.space_group_name_H-M   'P 1'
#
loop_
_entity.id
_entity.type
_entity.pdbx_description
1 polymer ?
#
loop_
_entity_poly.entity_id
_entity_poly.type
_entity_poly.pdbx_seq_one_letter_code
_entity_poly.pdbx_strand_id
1 'polypeptide(L)'
;MYARILKFLTNLLFKQVFMGFLTPRKKREPMQWRSCWVCGYGFRAFNKRQHVCVQKSCIKIHRAKQYRARIDFAASQRKAQIEAIQVRDRKEAAIIIAPGELESEE
;
A
#
# COMPACT_ATOMS: atom_id res chain seq x y z
N MET A 1 48.48 -3.94 0.09
CA MET A 1 47.47 -3.84 1.17
C MET A 1 46.94 -2.40 1.33
N TYR A 2 47.82 -1.39 1.37
CA TYR A 2 47.47 0.04 1.55
C TYR A 2 46.52 0.66 0.50
N ALA A 3 46.66 0.31 -0.78
CA ALA A 3 45.81 0.87 -1.85
C ALA A 3 44.31 0.54 -1.67
N ARG A 4 43.98 -0.62 -1.08
CA ARG A 4 42.58 -1.00 -0.80
C ARG A 4 41.99 -0.16 0.33
N ILE A 5 42.80 0.16 1.35
CA ILE A 5 42.40 1.00 2.48
C ILE A 5 42.15 2.43 2.01
N LEU A 6 43.05 2.98 1.18
CA LEU A 6 42.89 4.31 0.60
C LEU A 6 41.62 4.42 -0.26
N LYS A 7 41.34 3.43 -1.12
CA LYS A 7 40.11 3.39 -1.94
C LYS A 7 38.83 3.27 -1.10
N PHE A 8 38.91 2.60 0.05
CA PHE A 8 37.79 2.50 0.99
C PHE A 8 37.53 3.83 1.70
N LEU A 9 38.57 4.51 2.19
CA LEU A 9 38.47 5.80 2.86
C LEU A 9 37.97 6.90 1.92
N THR A 10 38.45 6.93 0.67
CA THR A 10 37.96 7.89 -0.32
C THR A 10 36.50 7.64 -0.66
N ASN A 11 36.07 6.38 -0.83
CA ASN A 11 34.64 6.06 -1.03
C ASN A 11 33.77 6.43 0.18
N LEU A 12 34.28 6.25 1.41
CA LEU A 12 33.54 6.60 2.62
C LEU A 12 33.31 8.10 2.74
N LEU A 13 34.37 8.89 2.51
CA LEU A 13 34.33 10.36 2.49
C LEU A 13 33.46 10.88 1.35
N PHE A 14 33.62 10.32 0.15
CA PHE A 14 32.83 10.71 -1.02
C PHE A 14 31.34 10.42 -0.78
N LYS A 15 30.99 9.28 -0.18
CA LYS A 15 29.59 8.92 0.10
C LYS A 15 28.97 9.82 1.15
N GLN A 16 29.70 10.25 2.18
CA GLN A 16 29.21 11.22 3.16
C GLN A 16 28.95 12.60 2.54
N VAL A 17 29.87 13.09 1.71
CA VAL A 17 29.75 14.41 1.08
C VAL A 17 28.67 14.40 -0.03
N PHE A 18 28.65 13.38 -0.89
CA PHE A 18 27.69 13.30 -2.00
C PHE A 18 26.27 12.91 -1.58
N MET A 19 26.07 12.04 -0.58
CA MET A 19 24.72 11.70 -0.12
C MET A 19 23.98 12.91 0.47
N GLY A 20 24.72 13.81 1.14
CA GLY A 20 24.17 15.08 1.66
C GLY A 20 23.76 16.07 0.56
N PHE A 21 24.46 16.04 -0.60
CA PHE A 21 24.21 16.92 -1.74
C PHE A 21 23.14 16.38 -2.70
N LEU A 22 23.15 15.07 -3.00
CA LEU A 22 22.21 14.41 -3.92
C LEU A 22 20.83 14.15 -3.31
N THR A 23 20.72 14.13 -1.97
CA THR A 23 19.43 14.07 -1.28
C THR A 23 19.30 15.26 -0.33
N PRO A 24 18.87 16.44 -0.81
CA PRO A 24 18.48 17.49 0.12
C PRO A 24 17.46 16.88 1.08
N ARG A 25 17.81 16.81 2.37
CA ARG A 25 16.87 16.36 3.40
C ARG A 25 15.69 17.31 3.32
N LYS A 26 14.60 16.90 2.67
CA LYS A 26 13.37 17.69 2.56
C LYS A 26 13.07 18.22 3.95
N LYS A 27 13.18 19.55 4.14
CA LYS A 27 12.82 20.21 5.39
C LYS A 27 11.38 19.78 5.65
N ARG A 28 11.16 18.96 6.68
CA ARG A 28 9.81 18.56 7.07
C ARG A 28 9.14 19.86 7.49
N GLU A 29 8.14 20.31 6.75
CA GLU A 29 7.31 21.44 7.16
C GLU A 29 6.76 21.12 8.56
N PRO A 30 7.16 21.87 9.60
CA PRO A 30 6.70 21.58 10.94
C PRO A 30 5.24 21.97 11.04
N MET A 31 4.42 21.06 11.58
CA MET A 31 3.09 21.34 12.14
C MET A 31 2.15 22.17 11.25
N GLN A 32 1.49 21.50 10.30
CA GLN A 32 0.40 22.13 9.53
C GLN A 32 -0.89 22.15 10.35
N TRP A 33 -1.63 23.25 10.31
CA TRP A 33 -3.01 23.29 10.81
C TRP A 33 -3.93 22.50 9.88
N ARG A 34 -4.75 21.62 10.45
CA ARG A 34 -5.70 20.76 9.73
C ARG A 34 -7.01 20.63 10.49
N SER A 35 -8.10 20.38 9.79
CA SER A 35 -9.38 20.02 10.40
C SER A 35 -9.43 18.52 10.72
N CYS A 36 -9.98 18.16 11.87
CA CYS A 36 -10.24 16.77 12.23
C CYS A 36 -11.36 16.19 11.37
N TRP A 37 -11.14 15.01 10.77
CA TRP A 37 -12.17 14.32 9.97
C TRP A 37 -13.37 13.80 10.76
N VAL A 38 -13.27 13.75 12.09
CA VAL A 38 -14.36 13.24 12.94
C VAL A 38 -15.19 14.37 13.54
N CYS A 39 -14.54 15.38 14.13
CA CYS A 39 -15.22 16.47 14.83
C CYS A 39 -15.09 17.84 14.16
N GLY A 40 -14.37 17.96 13.05
CA GLY A 40 -14.16 19.23 12.33
C GLY A 40 -13.16 20.19 12.98
N TYR A 41 -12.83 20.01 14.27
CA TYR A 41 -11.96 20.93 15.01
C TYR A 41 -10.56 21.08 14.41
N GLY A 42 -10.04 22.30 14.40
CA GLY A 42 -8.69 22.62 13.93
C GLY A 42 -7.61 22.13 14.90
N PHE A 43 -6.64 21.36 14.41
CA PHE A 43 -5.51 20.87 15.21
C PHE A 43 -4.19 20.98 14.45
N ARG A 44 -3.07 21.03 15.19
CA ARG A 44 -1.73 20.98 14.61
C ARG A 44 -1.34 19.52 14.33
N ALA A 45 -1.19 19.19 13.06
CA ALA A 45 -0.77 17.88 12.60
C ALA A 45 0.77 17.79 12.55
N PHE A 46 1.35 16.87 13.29
CA PHE A 46 2.80 16.61 13.29
C PHE A 46 3.28 16.03 11.96
N ASN A 47 2.41 15.28 11.28
CA ASN A 47 2.72 14.61 10.02
C ASN A 47 1.62 14.85 8.99
N LYS A 48 1.99 14.86 7.70
CA LYS A 48 1.04 14.97 6.58
C LYS A 48 -0.01 13.85 6.51
N ARG A 49 0.18 12.76 7.28
CA ARG A 49 -0.75 11.61 7.38
C ARG A 49 -1.70 11.69 8.57
N GLN A 50 -1.59 12.69 9.44
CA GLN A 50 -2.53 12.86 10.55
C GLN A 50 -3.80 13.56 10.04
N HIS A 51 -4.95 12.89 10.24
CA HIS A 51 -6.28 13.36 9.83
C HIS A 51 -7.24 13.55 11.01
N VAL A 52 -6.81 13.16 12.20
CA VAL A 52 -7.65 13.13 13.41
C VAL A 52 -6.94 13.89 14.51
N CYS A 53 -7.71 14.68 15.26
CA CYS A 53 -7.20 15.39 16.42
C CYS A 53 -6.83 14.43 17.57
N VAL A 54 -6.23 14.98 18.62
CA VAL A 54 -5.70 14.23 19.77
C VAL A 54 -6.81 13.62 20.65
N GLN A 55 -8.06 14.02 20.47
CA GLN A 55 -9.19 13.50 21.26
C GLN A 55 -9.35 11.98 21.10
N LYS A 56 -9.36 11.26 22.24
CA LYS A 56 -9.46 9.79 22.26
C LYS A 56 -10.71 9.26 21.56
N SER A 57 -11.84 9.97 21.67
CA SER A 57 -13.09 9.62 20.98
C SER A 57 -12.92 9.62 19.46
N CYS A 58 -12.36 10.70 18.90
CA CYS A 58 -12.09 10.83 17.48
C CYS A 58 -11.14 9.75 16.96
N ILE A 59 -10.09 9.43 17.72
CA ILE A 59 -9.14 8.35 17.38
C ILE A 59 -9.85 6.99 17.34
N LYS A 60 -10.70 6.69 18.33
CA LYS A 60 -11.47 5.43 18.37
C LYS A 60 -12.41 5.30 17.18
N ILE A 61 -13.16 6.37 16.86
CA ILE A 61 -14.09 6.39 15.72
C ILE A 61 -13.35 6.17 14.40
N HIS A 62 -12.22 6.85 14.21
CA HIS A 62 -11.41 6.70 13.00
C HIS A 62 -10.84 5.29 12.85
N ARG A 63 -10.32 4.70 13.94
CA ARG A 63 -9.85 3.31 13.94
C ARG A 63 -10.96 2.32 13.61
N ALA A 64 -12.17 2.53 14.16
CA ALA A 64 -13.32 1.69 13.85
C ALA A 64 -13.72 1.78 12.36
N LYS A 65 -13.72 2.98 11.77
CA LYS A 65 -13.94 3.17 10.33
C LYS A 65 -12.89 2.45 9.49
N GLN A 66 -11.61 2.60 9.83
CA GLN A 66 -10.51 1.90 9.13
C GLN A 66 -10.64 0.38 9.22
N TYR A 67 -11.05 -0.13 10.38
CA TYR A 67 -11.25 -1.57 10.58
C TYR A 67 -12.40 -2.11 9.73
N ARG A 68 -13.54 -1.42 9.71
CA ARG A 68 -14.68 -1.78 8.83
C ARG A 68 -14.28 -1.79 7.36
N ALA A 69 -13.63 -0.73 6.88
CA ALA A 69 -13.16 -0.67 5.50
C ALA A 69 -12.22 -1.83 5.11
N ARG A 70 -11.39 -2.30 6.05
CA ARG A 70 -10.55 -3.49 5.82
C ARG A 70 -11.35 -4.78 5.73
N ILE A 71 -12.37 -4.95 6.57
CA ILE A 71 -13.26 -6.11 6.50
C ILE A 71 -14.01 -6.12 5.18
N ASP A 72 -14.57 -4.98 4.78
CA ASP A 72 -15.35 -4.84 3.54
C ASP A 72 -14.48 -5.14 2.32
N PHE A 73 -13.23 -4.66 2.32
CA PHE A 73 -12.25 -4.97 1.28
C PHE A 73 -11.88 -6.46 1.23
N ALA A 74 -11.69 -7.10 2.39
CA ALA A 74 -11.42 -8.54 2.42
C ALA A 74 -12.63 -9.35 1.93
N ALA A 75 -13.85 -8.92 2.27
CA ALA A 75 -15.08 -9.56 1.81
C ALA A 75 -15.26 -9.42 0.28
N SER A 76 -14.96 -8.24 -0.29
CA SER A 76 -15.05 -8.04 -1.73
C SER A 76 -14.01 -8.87 -2.50
N GLN A 77 -12.79 -9.00 -1.97
CA GLN A 77 -11.78 -9.87 -2.57
C GLN A 77 -12.19 -11.35 -2.55
N ARG A 78 -12.78 -11.84 -1.46
CA ARG A 78 -13.28 -13.22 -1.39
C ARG A 78 -14.40 -13.47 -2.41
N LYS A 79 -15.33 -12.53 -2.56
CA LYS A 79 -16.39 -12.62 -3.58
C LYS A 79 -15.81 -12.70 -4.99
N ALA A 80 -14.87 -11.81 -5.33
CA ALA A 80 -14.20 -11.82 -6.63
C ALA A 80 -13.44 -13.12 -6.90
N GLN A 81 -12.81 -13.71 -5.88
CA GLN A 81 -12.14 -15.01 -6.02
C GLN A 81 -13.12 -16.15 -6.28
N ILE A 82 -14.24 -16.20 -5.55
CA ILE A 82 -15.28 -17.23 -5.75
C ILE A 82 -15.89 -17.11 -7.14
N GLU A 83 -16.19 -15.89 -7.61
CA GLU A 83 -16.70 -15.65 -8.95
C GLU A 83 -15.70 -16.11 -10.03
N ALA A 84 -14.40 -15.84 -9.84
CA ALA A 84 -13.36 -16.31 -10.75
C ALA A 84 -13.26 -17.84 -10.81
N ILE A 85 -13.39 -18.52 -9.66
CA ILE A 85 -13.43 -19.99 -9.59
C ILE A 85 -14.66 -20.52 -10.33
N GLN A 86 -15.86 -19.97 -10.07
CA GLN A 86 -17.09 -20.41 -10.74
C GLN A 86 -17.04 -20.22 -12.26
N VAL A 87 -16.45 -19.10 -12.73
CA VAL A 87 -16.25 -18.88 -14.17
C VAL A 87 -15.30 -19.90 -14.77
N ARG A 88 -14.24 -20.27 -14.03
CA ARG A 88 -13.30 -21.31 -14.45
C ARG A 88 -13.99 -22.67 -14.52
N ASP A 89 -14.72 -23.06 -13.48
CA ASP A 89 -15.44 -24.34 -13.42
C ASP A 89 -16.45 -24.46 -14.56
N ARG A 90 -17.17 -23.37 -14.90
CA ARG A 90 -18.09 -23.34 -16.05
C ARG A 90 -17.38 -23.53 -17.39
N LYS A 91 -16.19 -22.93 -17.56
CA LYS A 91 -15.39 -23.12 -18.79
C LYS A 91 -14.86 -24.56 -18.89
N GLU A 92 -14.36 -25.11 -17.79
CA GLU A 92 -13.88 -26.50 -17.75
C GLU A 92 -15.02 -27.49 -18.02
N ALA A 93 -16.21 -27.28 -17.44
CA ALA A 93 -17.39 -28.09 -17.74
C ALA A 93 -17.84 -28.00 -19.21
N ALA A 94 -17.77 -26.81 -19.83
CA ALA A 94 -18.10 -26.65 -21.24
C ALA A 94 -17.14 -27.40 -22.18
N ILE A 95 -15.86 -27.50 -21.81
CA ILE A 95 -14.85 -28.26 -22.57
C ILE A 95 -15.13 -29.77 -22.51
N ILE A 96 -15.63 -30.29 -21.38
CA ILE A 96 -15.93 -31.72 -21.18
C ILE A 96 -17.23 -32.16 -21.90
N ILE A 97 -18.12 -31.22 -22.25
CA ILE A 97 -19.36 -31.51 -23.00
C ILE A 97 -19.11 -31.47 -24.53
N ALA A 98 -18.05 -30.79 -24.98
CA ALA A 98 -17.66 -30.70 -26.38
C ALA A 98 -16.82 -31.85 -27.00
N PRO A 99 -16.42 -32.97 -26.34
CA PRO A 99 -15.63 -34.02 -26.98
C PRO A 99 -16.46 -34.94 -27.89
N GLY A 100 -17.73 -34.64 -28.16
CA GLY A 100 -18.64 -35.48 -28.97
C GLY A 100 -18.81 -35.07 -30.44
N GLU A 101 -18.17 -34.01 -30.93
CA GLU A 101 -18.36 -33.49 -32.31
C GLU A 101 -17.12 -33.68 -33.22
N LEU A 102 -16.29 -34.70 -32.98
CA LEU A 102 -15.09 -34.96 -33.80
C LEU A 102 -14.96 -36.38 -34.36
N GLU A 103 -16.04 -37.16 -34.35
CA GLU A 103 -16.09 -38.48 -35.01
C GLU A 103 -17.26 -38.58 -36.00
N SER A 104 -17.32 -37.67 -36.98
CA SER A 104 -18.07 -37.95 -38.22
C SER A 104 -17.69 -36.96 -39.32
N GLU A 105 -16.52 -37.13 -39.93
CA GLU A 105 -16.31 -36.75 -41.34
C GLU A 105 -15.09 -37.51 -41.89
N GLU A 106 -15.40 -38.38 -42.85
CA GLU A 106 -14.56 -39.13 -43.81
C GLU A 106 -13.87 -40.44 -43.37
#